data_AF-A0A7S4C589-F1
#
_entry.id   AF-A0A7S4C589-F1
#
_cell.length_a   1.000
_cell.length_b   1.000
_cell.length_c   1.000
_cell.angle_alpha   90.00
_cell.angle_beta   90.00
_cell.angle_gamma   90.00
#
_symmetry.space_group_name_H-M   'P 1'
#
loop_
_entity.id
_entity.type
_entity.pdbx_description
1 polymer ?
#
loop_
_entity_poly.entity_id
_entity_poly.type
_entity_poly.pdbx_seq_one_letter_code
_entity_poly.pdbx_strand_id
1 'polypeptide(L)'
;WSAVAQQALRRLELRLEGDLLYPTKRGVGEARKISLRQIDPRRVRVLELVADGQNDSEADVEPLAGLGAPIELESMESKAAQLRLYTGAVYLHRGLSYVVKSLDLANGVATVRREDVNFFTEPRDHLRVFIMGRCDRADVGSLSAWSGPMRVTKAVYGFRKKSTVNGKLIEMCELESEMPPFEYETRGLWLDPPAWVHRDTEDDSAPHAQPPTPSAASSKSPSFSYTRGGLHAIEHLLVNLAPLVVTCDPADLGCQCTRRPGDTHAYRLLLFEKREGGVGVAEAILRQLRRLLSIALTHVRACGCADGCPRCIAMPNCGEYNEGLDKAAAATILQRLIASEKAETSNDLHEKNAAATCTKAETQCEELRVKRE
;
A
#
# COMPACT_ATOMS: atom_id res chain seq x y z
N TRP A 1 -6.07 -22.06 36.96
CA TRP A 1 -5.74 -21.24 35.78
C TRP A 1 -4.36 -21.63 35.25
N SER A 2 -4.21 -21.78 33.94
CA SER A 2 -2.91 -22.13 33.34
C SER A 2 -1.87 -21.03 33.57
N ALA A 3 -0.58 -21.38 33.57
CA ALA A 3 0.51 -20.41 33.65
C ALA A 3 0.41 -19.32 32.57
N VAL A 4 -0.06 -19.69 31.37
CA VAL A 4 -0.34 -18.77 30.25
C VAL A 4 -1.38 -17.72 30.64
N ALA A 5 -2.48 -18.13 31.26
CA ALA A 5 -3.53 -17.20 31.63
C ALA A 5 -3.10 -16.27 32.77
N GLN A 6 -2.35 -16.75 33.76
CA GLN A 6 -1.78 -15.89 34.79
C GLN A 6 -0.77 -14.89 34.22
N GLN A 7 0.02 -15.30 33.21
CA GLN A 7 0.93 -14.41 32.50
C GLN A 7 0.17 -13.35 31.68
N ALA A 8 -0.93 -13.72 31.03
CA ALA A 8 -1.79 -12.79 30.31
C ALA A 8 -2.43 -11.76 31.25
N LEU A 9 -2.95 -12.20 32.40
CA LEU A 9 -3.51 -11.31 33.42
C LEU A 9 -2.48 -10.31 33.94
N ARG A 10 -1.25 -10.76 34.23
CA ARG A 10 -0.15 -9.86 34.61
C ARG A 10 0.18 -8.84 33.52
N ARG A 11 0.22 -9.25 32.25
CA ARG A 11 0.50 -8.35 31.11
C ARG A 11 -0.60 -7.31 30.89
N LEU A 12 -1.86 -7.71 31.10
CA LEU A 12 -3.01 -6.82 30.97
C LEU A 12 -3.26 -5.98 32.22
N GLU A 13 -2.41 -6.10 33.25
CA GLU A 13 -2.59 -5.45 34.55
C GLU A 13 -3.96 -5.76 35.18
N LEU A 14 -4.42 -7.01 35.03
CA LEU A 14 -5.66 -7.51 35.60
C LEU A 14 -5.38 -8.52 36.71
N ARG A 15 -6.26 -8.54 37.72
CA ARG A 15 -6.36 -9.61 38.74
C ARG A 15 -7.72 -10.25 38.66
N LEU A 16 -7.77 -11.54 38.98
CA LEU A 16 -9.02 -12.28 39.08
C LEU A 16 -9.44 -12.37 40.55
N GLU A 17 -10.68 -12.01 40.85
CA GLU A 17 -11.31 -12.23 42.15
C GLU A 17 -12.65 -12.95 41.93
N GLY A 18 -12.73 -14.21 42.38
CA GLY A 18 -13.82 -15.11 41.99
C GLY A 18 -13.86 -15.30 40.48
N ASP A 19 -14.98 -14.96 39.86
CA ASP A 19 -15.20 -15.03 38.40
C ASP A 19 -15.08 -13.66 37.70
N LEU A 20 -14.61 -12.62 38.42
CA LEU A 20 -14.53 -11.25 37.92
C LEU A 20 -13.09 -10.76 37.78
N LEU A 21 -12.85 -10.02 36.70
CA LEU A 21 -11.56 -9.38 36.42
C LEU A 21 -11.58 -7.93 36.87
N TYR A 22 -10.56 -7.56 37.66
CA TYR A 22 -10.38 -6.22 38.16
C TYR A 22 -9.02 -5.67 37.72
N PRO A 23 -8.90 -4.37 37.39
CA PRO A 23 -7.61 -3.73 37.22
C PRO A 23 -6.77 -3.84 38.50
N THR A 24 -5.49 -4.18 38.38
CA THR A 24 -4.55 -4.18 39.51
C THR A 24 -4.18 -2.75 39.93
N LYS A 25 -4.28 -1.79 39.00
CA LYS A 25 -4.10 -0.36 39.26
C LYS A 25 -5.42 0.37 39.02
N ARG A 26 -5.89 1.16 40.01
CA ARG A 26 -6.95 2.15 39.78
C ARG A 26 -6.33 3.38 39.11
N GLY A 27 -6.34 3.42 37.78
CA GLY A 27 -5.80 4.55 37.00
C GLY A 27 -6.75 5.00 35.90
N VAL A 28 -7.14 6.27 35.93
CA VAL A 28 -7.99 6.97 34.93
C VAL A 28 -7.20 7.25 33.61
N GLY A 29 -6.23 6.40 33.27
CA GLY A 29 -5.14 6.74 32.34
C GLY A 29 -5.05 5.90 31.07
N GLU A 30 -5.37 4.60 31.10
CA GLU A 30 -5.14 3.72 29.94
C GLU A 30 -6.00 4.12 28.74
N ALA A 31 -7.27 4.48 28.97
CA ALA A 31 -8.14 4.99 27.90
C ALA A 31 -7.61 6.29 27.26
N ARG A 32 -6.87 7.13 28.00
CA ARG A 32 -6.27 8.37 27.45
C ARG A 32 -5.11 8.09 26.51
N LYS A 33 -4.49 6.90 26.60
CA LYS A 33 -3.41 6.46 25.71
C LYS A 33 -3.94 5.86 24.40
N ILE A 34 -5.24 5.56 24.33
CA ILE A 34 -5.85 4.88 23.19
C ILE A 34 -6.65 5.90 22.37
N SER A 35 -6.14 6.22 21.18
CA SER A 35 -6.90 6.96 20.18
C SER A 35 -7.67 5.98 19.29
N LEU A 36 -9.00 6.01 19.35
CA LEU A 36 -9.86 5.10 18.55
C LEU A 36 -9.66 5.24 17.03
N ARG A 37 -9.14 6.38 16.58
CA ARG A 37 -8.89 6.66 15.17
C ARG A 37 -7.40 6.89 14.85
N GLN A 38 -6.53 6.88 15.87
CA GLN A 38 -5.11 7.23 15.76
C GLN A 38 -4.88 8.58 15.04
N ILE A 39 -5.71 9.57 15.35
CA ILE A 39 -5.60 10.94 14.81
C ILE A 39 -4.22 11.51 15.15
N ASP A 40 -3.53 12.05 14.15
CA ASP A 40 -2.28 12.79 14.35
C ASP A 40 -2.56 14.02 15.24
N PRO A 41 -1.94 14.12 16.43
CA PRO A 41 -2.16 15.26 17.32
C PRO A 41 -1.60 16.56 16.75
N ARG A 42 -0.63 16.49 15.82
CA ARG A 42 -0.07 17.69 15.19
C ARG A 42 -1.00 18.15 14.09
N ARG A 43 -1.39 19.42 14.16
CA ARG A 43 -2.28 20.05 13.18
C ARG A 43 -1.62 21.24 12.52
N VAL A 44 -1.97 21.45 11.26
CA VAL A 44 -1.56 22.59 10.44
C VAL A 44 -2.78 23.47 10.23
N ARG A 45 -2.66 24.75 10.61
CA ARG A 45 -3.65 25.80 10.37
C ARG A 45 -3.42 26.40 8.99
N VAL A 46 -4.48 26.58 8.21
CA VAL A 46 -4.43 27.19 6.88
C VAL A 46 -4.83 28.65 7.00
N LEU A 47 -3.87 29.54 6.75
CA LEU A 47 -4.03 30.99 6.91
C LEU A 47 -4.04 31.68 5.55
N GLU A 48 -5.09 32.43 5.25
CA GLU A 48 -5.16 33.28 4.07
C GLU A 48 -4.35 34.56 4.28
N LEU A 49 -3.45 34.84 3.33
CA LEU A 49 -2.76 36.11 3.20
C LEU A 49 -3.71 37.11 2.53
N VAL A 50 -4.17 38.10 3.30
CA VAL A 50 -4.94 39.23 2.77
C VAL A 50 -3.95 40.24 2.21
N ALA A 51 -3.95 40.45 0.89
CA ALA A 51 -3.14 41.52 0.32
C ALA A 51 -3.73 42.87 0.73
N ASP A 52 -2.97 43.67 1.49
CA ASP A 52 -3.20 45.11 1.50
C ASP A 52 -2.88 45.62 0.09
N GLY A 53 -3.77 46.46 -0.46
CA GLY A 53 -3.55 47.05 -1.78
C GLY A 53 -2.17 47.72 -1.84
N GLN A 54 -1.39 47.36 -2.87
CA GLN A 54 -0.09 47.93 -3.27
C GLN A 54 1.17 47.35 -2.60
N ASN A 55 1.73 46.28 -3.19
CA ASN A 55 3.10 46.26 -3.76
C ASN A 55 3.48 44.85 -4.23
N ASP A 56 3.51 44.65 -5.54
CA ASP A 56 4.10 43.47 -6.20
C ASP A 56 5.63 43.66 -6.28
N SER A 57 6.35 43.46 -5.18
CA SER A 57 7.81 43.28 -5.21
C SER A 57 8.20 42.06 -4.40
N GLU A 58 8.71 41.04 -5.10
CA GLU A 58 9.37 39.86 -4.53
C GLU A 58 10.65 40.28 -3.79
N ALA A 59 10.53 40.55 -2.49
CA ALA A 59 11.67 40.57 -1.57
C ALA A 59 11.17 40.36 -0.14
N ASP A 60 11.66 39.28 0.48
CA ASP A 60 11.73 39.03 1.92
C ASP A 60 10.44 39.23 2.75
N VAL A 61 9.68 38.13 2.92
CA VAL A 61 8.59 38.08 3.90
C VAL A 61 9.18 37.81 5.29
N GLU A 62 9.52 38.87 6.02
CA GLU A 62 9.67 38.82 7.48
C GLU A 62 8.31 38.59 8.17
N PRO A 63 8.29 38.01 9.39
CA PRO A 63 7.05 37.56 10.01
C PRO A 63 6.19 38.73 10.51
N LEU A 64 5.01 38.89 9.90
CA LEU A 64 3.75 39.26 10.54
C LEU A 64 3.77 40.54 11.41
N ALA A 65 4.34 41.64 10.91
CA ALA A 65 4.20 42.96 11.50
C ALA A 65 3.61 43.97 10.50
N GLY A 66 2.30 43.87 10.21
CA GLY A 66 1.62 44.90 9.43
C GLY A 66 0.32 44.50 8.74
N LEU A 67 0.10 43.20 8.49
CA LEU A 67 -1.10 42.71 7.83
C LEU A 67 -2.26 42.65 8.83
N GLY A 68 -3.47 43.03 8.41
CA GLY A 68 -4.69 42.71 9.14
C GLY A 68 -4.71 41.22 9.53
N ALA A 69 -5.31 40.90 10.68
CA ALA A 69 -5.21 39.56 11.27
C ALA A 69 -5.48 38.46 10.22
N PRO A 70 -4.54 37.51 9.99
CA PRO A 70 -4.68 36.50 8.96
C PRO A 70 -5.94 35.68 9.19
N ILE A 71 -6.70 35.44 8.11
CA ILE A 71 -7.96 34.70 8.19
C ILE A 71 -7.64 33.21 8.21
N GLU A 72 -7.95 32.53 9.31
CA GLU A 72 -7.86 31.07 9.37
C GLU A 72 -9.04 30.45 8.63
N LEU A 73 -8.74 29.71 7.57
CA LEU A 73 -9.74 29.00 6.76
C LEU A 73 -10.18 27.70 7.47
N GLU A 74 -9.20 26.89 7.90
CA GLU A 74 -9.41 25.65 8.63
C GLU A 74 -8.11 25.09 9.24
N SER A 75 -8.20 23.92 9.88
CA SER A 75 -7.04 23.14 10.32
C SER A 75 -7.16 21.68 9.92
N MET A 76 -6.02 21.04 9.61
CA MET A 76 -5.95 19.61 9.25
C MET A 76 -4.76 18.91 9.90
N GLU A 77 -4.72 17.59 9.84
CA GLU A 77 -3.63 16.76 10.37
C GLU A 77 -2.31 17.02 9.62
N SER A 78 -1.18 17.00 10.33
CA SER A 78 0.14 17.33 9.76
C SER A 78 0.53 16.39 8.61
N LYS A 79 0.32 15.08 8.76
CA LYS A 79 0.55 14.10 7.67
C LYS A 79 -0.31 14.39 6.42
N ALA A 80 -1.56 14.83 6.61
CA ALA A 80 -2.45 15.20 5.51
C ALA A 80 -2.02 16.52 4.84
N ALA A 81 -1.55 17.49 5.64
CA ALA A 81 -1.04 18.77 5.17
C ALA A 81 0.17 18.58 4.24
N GLN A 82 1.11 17.70 4.55
CA GLN A 82 2.27 17.44 3.68
C GLN A 82 1.87 16.95 2.26
N LEU A 83 0.71 16.29 2.13
CA LEU A 83 0.21 15.77 0.85
C LEU A 83 -0.73 16.73 0.11
N ARG A 84 -1.18 17.83 0.75
CA ARG A 84 -2.22 18.74 0.21
C ARG A 84 -1.82 20.21 0.22
N LEU A 85 -0.89 20.59 1.09
CA LEU A 85 -0.45 21.94 1.36
C LEU A 85 1.04 22.13 1.08
N TYR A 86 1.61 21.38 0.14
CA TYR A 86 2.96 21.66 -0.35
C TYR A 86 2.99 23.01 -1.09
N THR A 87 4.14 23.69 -1.09
CA THR A 87 4.29 24.97 -1.80
C THR A 87 3.91 24.82 -3.27
N GLY A 88 3.07 25.73 -3.77
CA GLY A 88 2.52 25.70 -5.13
C GLY A 88 1.26 24.82 -5.29
N ALA A 89 0.82 24.10 -4.25
CA ALA A 89 -0.43 23.34 -4.30
C ALA A 89 -1.64 24.26 -4.50
N VAL A 90 -2.63 23.77 -5.25
CA VAL A 90 -3.96 24.37 -5.31
C VAL A 90 -4.81 23.75 -4.22
N TYR A 91 -5.17 24.58 -3.25
CA TYR A 91 -6.04 24.27 -2.14
C TYR A 91 -7.47 24.78 -2.39
N LEU A 92 -8.46 23.90 -2.30
CA LEU A 92 -9.87 24.27 -2.48
C LEU A 92 -10.56 24.36 -1.12
N HIS A 93 -11.08 25.53 -0.78
CA HIS A 93 -11.86 25.75 0.44
C HIS A 93 -13.21 26.37 0.09
N ARG A 94 -14.31 25.65 0.38
CA ARG A 94 -15.69 26.10 0.11
C ARG A 94 -15.93 26.57 -1.34
N GLY A 95 -15.31 25.89 -2.30
CA GLY A 95 -15.42 26.21 -3.73
C GLY A 95 -14.51 27.33 -4.22
N LEU A 96 -13.72 27.95 -3.34
CA LEU A 96 -12.72 28.95 -3.69
C LEU A 96 -11.34 28.31 -3.79
N SER A 97 -10.58 28.68 -4.82
CA SER A 97 -9.22 28.23 -5.04
C SER A 97 -8.21 29.15 -4.36
N TYR A 98 -7.22 28.52 -3.73
CA TYR A 98 -6.10 29.14 -3.08
C TYR A 98 -4.82 28.48 -3.54
N VAL A 99 -3.75 29.24 -3.73
CA VAL A 99 -2.42 28.70 -4.00
C VAL A 99 -1.60 28.78 -2.72
N VAL A 100 -1.00 27.65 -2.33
CA VAL A 100 -0.17 27.56 -1.14
C VAL A 100 1.17 28.24 -1.39
N LYS A 101 1.53 29.18 -0.50
CA LYS A 101 2.76 29.96 -0.59
C LYS A 101 3.85 29.40 0.31
N SER A 102 3.50 28.90 1.49
CA SER A 102 4.44 28.20 2.36
C SER A 102 3.75 27.18 3.25
N LEU A 103 4.51 26.18 3.67
CA LEU A 103 4.14 25.20 4.69
C LEU A 103 5.23 25.13 5.74
N ASP A 104 4.93 25.66 6.91
CA ASP A 104 5.76 25.58 8.10
C ASP A 104 5.24 24.48 9.03
N LEU A 105 5.85 23.31 8.93
CA LEU A 105 5.50 22.15 9.76
C LEU A 105 5.93 22.31 11.22
N ALA A 106 6.95 23.13 11.50
CA ALA A 106 7.44 23.34 12.86
C ALA A 106 6.45 24.19 13.67
N ASN A 107 5.92 25.24 13.04
CA ASN A 107 4.90 26.11 13.64
C ASN A 107 3.46 25.63 13.39
N GLY A 108 3.26 24.62 12.53
CA GLY A 108 1.94 24.09 12.21
C GLY A 108 1.08 25.09 11.44
N VAL A 109 1.67 25.81 10.48
CA VAL A 109 1.01 26.86 9.70
C VAL A 109 1.29 26.68 8.22
N ALA A 110 0.24 26.74 7.40
CA ALA A 110 0.35 26.90 5.95
C ALA A 110 -0.21 28.27 5.57
N THR A 111 0.52 29.02 4.75
CA THR A 111 0.02 30.29 4.20
C THR A 111 -0.48 30.09 2.79
N VAL A 112 -1.64 30.65 2.50
CA VAL A 112 -2.30 30.51 1.20
C VAL A 112 -2.74 31.87 0.68
N ARG A 113 -2.77 32.02 -0.64
CA ARG A 113 -3.30 33.22 -1.30
C ARG A 113 -4.48 32.82 -2.17
N ARG A 114 -5.57 33.57 -2.09
CA ARG A 114 -6.72 33.36 -2.98
C ARG A 114 -6.32 33.71 -4.42
N GLU A 115 -6.49 32.76 -5.33
CA GLU A 115 -6.15 32.92 -6.74
C GLU A 115 -7.14 32.16 -7.59
N ASP A 116 -7.69 32.78 -8.64
CA ASP A 116 -8.53 32.09 -9.62
C ASP A 116 -7.64 31.38 -10.63
N VAL A 117 -7.57 30.05 -10.51
CA VAL A 117 -6.71 29.19 -11.32
C VAL A 117 -7.54 28.16 -12.09
N ASN A 118 -7.15 27.91 -13.33
CA ASN A 118 -7.81 26.94 -14.22
C ASN A 118 -7.15 25.54 -14.17
N PHE A 119 -6.44 25.24 -13.08
CA PHE A 119 -5.78 23.97 -12.85
C PHE A 119 -5.94 23.51 -11.39
N PHE A 120 -5.85 22.21 -11.16
CA PHE A 120 -5.70 21.60 -9.84
C PHE A 120 -4.37 20.85 -9.77
N THR A 121 -3.92 20.55 -8.55
CA THR A 121 -2.62 19.91 -8.33
C THR A 121 -2.76 18.51 -7.75
N GLU A 122 -1.92 17.58 -8.22
CA GLU A 122 -1.76 16.25 -7.65
C GLU A 122 -0.32 16.07 -7.17
N PRO A 123 -0.08 15.68 -5.90
CA PRO A 123 1.28 15.52 -5.38
C PRO A 123 2.02 14.40 -6.12
N ARG A 124 3.33 14.58 -6.29
CA ARG A 124 4.29 13.55 -6.68
C ARG A 124 5.12 13.20 -5.47
N ASP A 125 5.16 11.91 -5.12
CA ASP A 125 5.82 11.46 -3.91
C ASP A 125 6.72 10.24 -4.15
N HIS A 126 7.69 10.08 -3.25
CA HIS A 126 8.49 8.88 -3.10
C HIS A 126 7.95 8.09 -1.92
N LEU A 127 7.42 6.91 -2.20
CA LEU A 127 7.09 5.91 -1.19
C LEU A 127 8.24 4.89 -1.11
N ARG A 128 8.80 4.71 0.08
CA ARG A 128 9.76 3.65 0.37
C ARG A 128 9.23 2.78 1.49
N VAL A 129 9.30 1.47 1.31
CA VAL A 129 8.89 0.49 2.31
C VAL A 129 10.06 -0.43 2.63
N PHE A 130 10.42 -0.50 3.91
CA PHE A 130 11.50 -1.34 4.42
C PHE A 130 10.93 -2.48 5.24
N ILE A 131 11.33 -3.72 4.94
CA ILE A 131 10.93 -4.91 5.71
C ILE A 131 11.85 -5.06 6.94
N MET A 132 11.26 -5.15 8.12
CA MET A 132 11.96 -5.15 9.41
C MET A 132 12.04 -6.57 10.01
N GLY A 133 12.87 -7.43 9.44
CA GLY A 133 13.39 -8.64 10.10
C GLY A 133 12.40 -9.75 10.49
N ARG A 134 11.63 -9.62 11.58
CA ARG A 134 10.81 -10.73 12.12
C ARG A 134 9.61 -11.01 11.23
N CYS A 135 9.48 -12.23 10.71
CA CYS A 135 8.43 -12.55 9.76
C CYS A 135 7.72 -13.86 10.12
N ASP A 136 6.39 -13.85 10.02
CA ASP A 136 5.61 -15.07 9.83
C ASP A 136 5.68 -15.45 8.35
N ARG A 137 5.76 -16.74 8.03
CA ARG A 137 5.79 -17.24 6.65
C ARG A 137 4.57 -18.13 6.41
N ALA A 138 3.95 -17.97 5.24
CA ALA A 138 3.02 -18.95 4.69
C ALA A 138 3.31 -19.12 3.21
N ASP A 139 3.44 -20.36 2.77
CA ASP A 139 3.60 -20.67 1.35
C ASP A 139 2.21 -20.94 0.75
N VAL A 140 1.95 -20.39 -0.42
CA VAL A 140 0.73 -20.63 -1.22
C VAL A 140 1.15 -21.25 -2.55
N GLY A 141 1.20 -22.58 -2.60
CA GLY A 141 1.87 -23.31 -3.68
C GLY A 141 3.33 -22.90 -3.80
N SER A 142 3.75 -22.58 -5.03
CA SER A 142 5.12 -22.14 -5.33
C SER A 142 5.42 -20.70 -4.88
N LEU A 143 4.46 -20.00 -4.25
CA LEU A 143 4.59 -18.61 -3.85
C LEU A 143 4.93 -18.52 -2.36
N SER A 144 6.11 -18.00 -2.07
CA SER A 144 6.48 -17.69 -0.69
C SER A 144 5.90 -16.34 -0.30
N ALA A 145 5.16 -16.30 0.81
CA ALA A 145 4.58 -15.09 1.35
C ALA A 145 4.96 -14.92 2.83
N TRP A 146 5.14 -13.66 3.23
CA TRP A 146 5.58 -13.33 4.57
C TRP A 146 4.82 -12.13 5.12
N SER A 147 4.57 -12.12 6.42
CA SER A 147 4.03 -10.97 7.14
C SER A 147 4.99 -10.56 8.25
N GLY A 148 5.21 -9.27 8.44
CA GLY A 148 6.19 -8.78 9.41
C GLY A 148 6.13 -7.26 9.58
N PRO A 149 6.94 -6.70 10.50
CA PRO A 149 7.00 -5.26 10.68
C PRO A 149 7.64 -4.62 9.46
N MET A 150 7.19 -3.41 9.15
CA MET A 150 7.69 -2.58 8.06
C MET A 150 7.87 -1.14 8.54
N ARG A 151 8.80 -0.43 7.92
CA ARG A 151 8.89 1.03 8.00
C ARG A 151 8.44 1.62 6.68
N VAL A 152 7.49 2.54 6.73
CA VAL A 152 6.97 3.27 5.57
C VAL A 152 7.47 4.70 5.66
N THR A 153 8.17 5.14 4.62
CA THR A 153 8.68 6.50 4.46
C THR A 153 8.02 7.13 3.24
N LYS A 154 7.45 8.32 3.38
CA LYS A 154 6.83 9.05 2.28
C LYS A 154 7.27 10.51 2.26
N ALA A 155 7.71 10.99 1.09
CA ALA A 155 8.12 12.39 0.88
C ALA A 155 7.57 12.94 -0.44
N VAL A 156 6.99 14.13 -0.41
CA VAL A 156 6.56 14.85 -1.63
C VAL A 156 7.77 15.58 -2.21
N TYR A 157 8.03 15.42 -3.50
CA TYR A 157 9.15 16.06 -4.18
C TYR A 157 8.71 17.00 -5.31
N GLY A 158 7.42 16.98 -5.66
CA GLY A 158 6.87 17.79 -6.73
C GLY A 158 5.36 17.59 -6.85
N PHE A 159 4.79 18.09 -7.94
CA PHE A 159 3.37 17.95 -8.22
C PHE A 159 3.07 18.06 -9.71
N ARG A 160 1.86 17.65 -10.10
CA ARG A 160 1.33 17.78 -11.46
C ARG A 160 0.27 18.86 -11.47
N LYS A 161 0.36 19.82 -12.39
CA LYS A 161 -0.75 20.74 -12.70
C LYS A 161 -1.63 20.10 -13.75
N LYS A 162 -2.92 19.95 -13.48
CA LYS A 162 -3.90 19.38 -14.41
C LYS A 162 -5.03 20.37 -14.64
N SER A 163 -5.43 20.55 -15.89
CA SER A 163 -6.51 21.46 -16.25
C SER A 163 -7.80 21.08 -15.54
N THR A 164 -8.50 22.05 -14.95
CA THR A 164 -9.82 21.83 -14.35
C THR A 164 -10.89 21.52 -15.40
N VAL A 165 -10.66 21.92 -16.67
CA VAL A 165 -11.63 21.76 -17.76
C VAL A 165 -11.64 20.35 -18.31
N ASN A 166 -10.46 19.77 -18.57
CA ASN A 166 -10.34 18.49 -19.28
C ASN A 166 -9.47 17.46 -18.54
N GLY A 167 -8.93 17.79 -17.37
CA GLY A 167 -8.09 16.89 -16.57
C GLY A 167 -6.72 16.58 -17.18
N LYS A 168 -6.35 17.19 -18.32
CA LYS A 168 -5.06 16.94 -18.97
C LYS A 168 -3.93 17.55 -18.16
N LEU A 169 -2.80 16.84 -18.15
CA LEU A 169 -1.55 17.33 -17.59
C LEU A 169 -1.12 18.59 -18.35
N ILE A 170 -0.90 19.67 -17.60
CA ILE A 170 -0.35 20.94 -18.09
C ILE A 170 1.15 20.95 -17.88
N GLU A 171 1.58 20.62 -16.65
CA GLU A 171 2.97 20.79 -16.22
C GLU A 171 3.31 19.79 -15.11
N MET A 172 4.56 19.33 -15.09
CA MET A 172 5.15 18.67 -13.93
C MET A 172 6.11 19.63 -13.25
N CYS A 173 5.86 19.92 -11.98
CA CYS A 173 6.67 20.83 -11.19
C CYS A 173 7.45 20.04 -10.14
N GLU A 174 8.63 20.55 -9.79
CA GLU A 174 9.40 20.15 -8.62
C GLU A 174 9.16 21.16 -7.50
N LEU A 175 9.30 20.73 -6.25
CA LEU A 175 9.26 21.68 -5.13
C LEU A 175 10.57 22.49 -5.11
N GLU A 176 10.46 23.78 -4.81
CA GLU A 176 11.62 24.67 -4.63
C GLU A 176 12.49 24.26 -3.43
N SER A 177 11.88 23.61 -2.43
CA SER A 177 12.55 23.09 -1.25
C SER A 177 12.11 21.65 -0.98
N GLU A 178 13.02 20.87 -0.40
CA GLU A 178 12.75 19.47 -0.06
C GLU A 178 11.71 19.40 1.06
N MET A 179 10.63 18.66 0.84
CA MET A 179 9.65 18.36 1.88
C MET A 179 10.22 17.30 2.83
N PRO A 180 10.19 17.52 4.16
CA PRO A 180 10.64 16.49 5.09
C PRO A 180 9.76 15.23 4.96
N PRO A 181 10.35 14.02 4.95
CA PRO A 181 9.58 12.79 4.91
C PRO A 181 8.78 12.61 6.20
N PHE A 182 7.59 12.01 6.08
CA PHE A 182 6.94 11.39 7.24
C PHE A 182 7.18 9.88 7.22
N GLU A 183 7.50 9.36 8.40
CA GLU A 183 7.82 7.95 8.59
C GLU A 183 6.94 7.36 9.69
N TYR A 184 6.58 6.09 9.53
CA TYR A 184 5.93 5.33 10.59
C TYR A 184 6.23 3.84 10.45
N GLU A 185 6.27 3.16 11.59
CA GLU A 185 6.39 1.70 11.64
C GLU A 185 5.00 1.07 11.65
N THR A 186 4.84 -0.04 10.95
CA THR A 186 3.57 -0.75 10.80
C THR A 186 3.82 -2.23 10.55
N ARG A 187 2.77 -2.99 10.21
CA ARG A 187 2.85 -4.37 9.75
C ARG A 187 2.45 -4.45 8.28
N GLY A 188 3.01 -5.41 7.57
CA GLY A 188 2.71 -5.63 6.16
C GLY A 188 2.99 -7.05 5.72
N LEU A 189 2.57 -7.33 4.49
CA LEU A 189 2.65 -8.61 3.82
C LEU A 189 3.39 -8.41 2.50
N TRP A 190 4.31 -9.30 2.17
CA TRP A 190 4.94 -9.32 0.85
C TRP A 190 5.02 -10.73 0.28
N LEU A 191 5.07 -10.77 -1.04
CA LEU A 191 5.17 -12.00 -1.80
C LEU A 191 6.34 -11.85 -2.78
N ASP A 192 7.23 -12.83 -2.76
CA ASP A 192 8.30 -12.94 -3.74
C ASP A 192 7.76 -13.72 -4.93
N PRO A 193 7.50 -13.07 -6.08
CA PRO A 193 6.98 -13.81 -7.21
C PRO A 193 8.06 -14.79 -7.73
N PRO A 194 7.64 -15.97 -8.22
CA PRO A 194 8.58 -16.96 -8.74
C PRO A 194 9.40 -16.44 -9.93
N ALA A 195 10.53 -17.08 -10.21
CA ALA A 195 11.51 -16.67 -11.22
C ALA A 195 10.92 -16.37 -12.61
N TRP A 196 9.86 -17.10 -13.02
CA TRP A 196 9.23 -16.93 -14.33
C TRP A 196 8.50 -15.59 -14.48
N VAL A 197 8.11 -14.92 -13.39
CA VAL A 197 7.49 -13.60 -13.45
C VAL A 197 8.50 -12.55 -13.93
N HIS A 198 9.78 -12.72 -13.56
CA HIS A 198 10.86 -11.81 -13.93
C HIS A 198 11.44 -12.07 -15.33
N ARG A 199 11.14 -13.22 -15.95
CA ARG A 199 11.83 -13.64 -17.18
C ARG A 199 11.39 -12.84 -18.42
N ASP A 200 10.18 -12.32 -18.43
CA ASP A 200 9.63 -11.53 -19.54
C ASP A 200 10.20 -10.08 -19.60
N THR A 201 11.19 -9.74 -18.77
CA THR A 201 11.86 -8.42 -18.80
C THR A 201 13.22 -8.43 -19.49
N GLU A 202 13.80 -9.61 -19.77
CA GLU A 202 15.16 -9.71 -20.33
C GLU A 202 15.20 -10.06 -21.82
N ASP A 203 14.07 -10.51 -22.39
CA ASP A 203 14.01 -11.03 -23.76
C ASP A 203 12.99 -10.27 -24.61
N ASP A 204 13.28 -8.99 -24.90
CA ASP A 204 12.60 -8.21 -25.96
C ASP A 204 12.83 -8.83 -27.37
N SER A 205 13.56 -9.94 -27.46
CA SER A 205 13.94 -10.67 -28.67
C SER A 205 13.26 -12.04 -28.86
N ALA A 206 12.52 -12.57 -27.89
CA ALA A 206 11.84 -13.86 -28.05
C ALA A 206 10.52 -13.73 -28.85
N PRO A 207 10.24 -14.60 -29.83
CA PRO A 207 9.00 -14.58 -30.60
C PRO A 207 7.86 -15.16 -29.76
N HIS A 208 7.32 -14.37 -28.84
CA HIS A 208 6.08 -14.71 -28.15
C HIS A 208 4.88 -14.40 -29.05
N ALA A 209 3.94 -15.36 -29.06
CA ALA A 209 2.63 -15.24 -29.68
C ALA A 209 2.07 -13.83 -29.48
N GLN A 210 1.63 -13.22 -30.58
CA GLN A 210 1.29 -11.80 -30.68
C GLN A 210 0.64 -11.27 -29.40
N PRO A 211 1.22 -10.23 -28.75
CA PRO A 211 0.55 -9.53 -27.66
C PRO A 211 -0.82 -9.04 -28.17
N PRO A 212 -1.90 -9.07 -27.36
CA PRO A 212 -3.12 -8.36 -27.72
C PRO A 212 -2.74 -6.91 -28.00
N THR A 213 -3.06 -6.45 -29.21
CA THR A 213 -2.69 -5.12 -29.70
C THR A 213 -3.10 -4.07 -28.65
N PRO A 214 -2.17 -3.22 -28.19
CA PRO A 214 -2.52 -2.15 -27.26
C PRO A 214 -3.60 -1.28 -27.90
N SER A 215 -4.71 -1.05 -27.19
CA SER A 215 -5.73 -0.12 -27.65
C SER A 215 -5.06 1.26 -27.81
N ALA A 216 -5.26 1.85 -28.98
CA ALA A 216 -4.57 3.05 -29.44
C ALA A 216 -5.06 4.28 -28.67
N ALA A 217 -4.61 4.48 -27.43
CA ALA A 217 -4.93 5.70 -26.68
C ALA A 217 -3.92 6.12 -25.60
N SER A 218 -2.86 5.36 -25.31
CA SER A 218 -1.87 5.78 -24.32
C SER A 218 -0.52 6.06 -24.98
N SER A 219 -0.19 7.34 -25.10
CA SER A 219 1.14 7.86 -25.44
C SER A 219 2.16 7.30 -24.46
N LYS A 220 2.90 6.27 -24.90
CA LYS A 220 3.81 5.47 -24.08
C LYS A 220 5.05 6.28 -23.67
N SER A 221 5.27 6.39 -22.35
CA SER A 221 6.57 6.65 -21.75
C SER A 221 7.42 5.35 -21.76
N PRO A 222 8.76 5.39 -21.83
CA PRO A 222 9.56 4.30 -22.41
C PRO A 222 9.92 3.09 -21.52
N SER A 223 9.27 2.79 -20.38
CA SER A 223 9.88 1.84 -19.41
C SER A 223 8.99 0.84 -18.65
N PHE A 224 7.79 0.49 -19.14
CA PHE A 224 6.92 -0.46 -18.43
C PHE A 224 6.81 -1.81 -19.16
N SER A 225 7.46 -2.84 -18.61
CA SER A 225 7.26 -4.25 -19.01
C SER A 225 5.89 -4.76 -18.54
N TYR A 226 5.32 -5.69 -19.32
CA TYR A 226 4.10 -6.45 -19.02
C TYR A 226 4.06 -6.97 -17.57
N THR A 227 5.20 -7.49 -17.08
CA THR A 227 5.35 -7.96 -15.70
C THR A 227 5.05 -6.85 -14.67
N ARG A 228 5.58 -5.65 -14.88
CA ARG A 228 5.45 -4.54 -13.93
C ARG A 228 4.00 -4.06 -13.86
N GLY A 229 3.35 -3.93 -15.03
CA GLY A 229 1.95 -3.54 -15.11
C GLY A 229 0.99 -4.57 -14.51
N GLY A 230 1.28 -5.86 -14.72
CA GLY A 230 0.53 -6.96 -14.12
C GLY A 230 0.67 -7.02 -12.59
N LEU A 231 1.89 -6.90 -12.06
CA LEU A 231 2.12 -6.87 -10.61
C LEU A 231 1.45 -5.66 -9.94
N HIS A 232 1.56 -4.48 -10.54
CA HIS A 232 0.89 -3.26 -10.08
C HIS A 232 -0.64 -3.45 -10.04
N ALA A 233 -1.22 -4.02 -11.09
CA ALA A 233 -2.66 -4.33 -11.12
C ALA A 233 -3.07 -5.39 -10.08
N ILE A 234 -2.19 -6.36 -9.77
CA ILE A 234 -2.43 -7.33 -8.70
C ILE A 234 -2.44 -6.64 -7.33
N GLU A 235 -1.52 -5.71 -7.05
CA GLU A 235 -1.51 -4.99 -5.78
C GLU A 235 -2.81 -4.20 -5.55
N HIS A 236 -3.31 -3.54 -6.60
CA HIS A 236 -4.62 -2.87 -6.55
C HIS A 236 -5.76 -3.85 -6.27
N LEU A 237 -5.78 -5.00 -6.95
CA LEU A 237 -6.77 -6.06 -6.71
C LEU A 237 -6.72 -6.56 -5.26
N LEU A 238 -5.52 -6.84 -4.73
CA LEU A 238 -5.35 -7.36 -3.38
C LEU A 238 -5.81 -6.35 -2.32
N VAL A 239 -5.46 -5.07 -2.47
CA VAL A 239 -5.93 -4.00 -1.55
C VAL A 239 -7.45 -3.85 -1.60
N ASN A 240 -8.04 -3.77 -2.80
CA ASN A 240 -9.48 -3.54 -2.96
C ASN A 240 -10.34 -4.75 -2.57
N LEU A 241 -9.82 -5.97 -2.70
CA LEU A 241 -10.56 -7.21 -2.43
C LEU A 241 -10.25 -7.82 -1.06
N ALA A 242 -9.25 -7.31 -0.32
CA ALA A 242 -8.95 -7.74 1.05
C ALA A 242 -10.17 -7.78 1.99
N PRO A 243 -11.13 -6.82 1.92
CA PRO A 243 -12.35 -6.85 2.75
C PRO A 243 -13.21 -8.11 2.58
N LEU A 244 -13.08 -8.84 1.47
CA LEU A 244 -13.84 -10.07 1.21
C LEU A 244 -13.32 -11.29 1.98
N VAL A 245 -12.11 -11.19 2.54
CA VAL A 245 -11.49 -12.27 3.34
C VAL A 245 -11.20 -11.83 4.77
N VAL A 246 -10.90 -10.55 5.01
CA VAL A 246 -10.57 -10.01 6.33
C VAL A 246 -11.44 -8.79 6.58
N THR A 247 -11.90 -8.60 7.82
CA THR A 247 -12.67 -7.41 8.21
C THR A 247 -11.76 -6.18 8.25
N CYS A 248 -11.69 -5.44 7.14
CA CYS A 248 -10.98 -4.17 7.01
C CYS A 248 -11.65 -3.29 5.94
N ASP A 249 -11.25 -2.02 5.87
CA ASP A 249 -11.54 -1.16 4.72
C ASP A 249 -10.33 -1.14 3.76
N PRO A 250 -10.50 -1.03 2.43
CA PRO A 250 -9.37 -0.87 1.51
C PRO A 250 -8.46 0.32 1.86
N ALA A 251 -9.02 1.37 2.47
CA ALA A 251 -8.26 2.53 2.91
C ALA A 251 -7.30 2.22 4.07
N ASP A 252 -7.55 1.16 4.86
CA ASP A 252 -6.63 0.71 5.92
C ASP A 252 -5.32 0.13 5.36
N LEU A 253 -5.27 -0.20 4.06
CA LEU A 253 -4.12 -0.80 3.39
C LEU A 253 -3.51 0.14 2.35
N GLY A 254 -2.19 0.07 2.21
CA GLY A 254 -1.42 0.63 1.10
C GLY A 254 -0.65 -0.48 0.38
N CYS A 255 -0.12 -0.17 -0.80
CA CYS A 255 0.77 -1.05 -1.53
C CYS A 255 1.89 -0.25 -2.20
N GLN A 256 3.01 -0.89 -2.47
CA GLN A 256 4.13 -0.28 -3.17
C GLN A 256 3.98 -0.48 -4.69
N CYS A 257 3.25 0.43 -5.32
CA CYS A 257 3.05 0.43 -6.77
C CYS A 257 4.32 0.83 -7.56
N THR A 258 5.19 1.61 -6.92
CA THR A 258 6.43 2.13 -7.51
C THR A 258 7.49 1.04 -7.55
N ARG A 259 8.07 0.81 -8.73
CA ARG A 259 9.08 -0.22 -8.97
C ARG A 259 10.31 0.36 -9.67
N ARG A 260 10.97 1.38 -9.14
CA ARG A 260 12.06 2.09 -9.85
C ARG A 260 13.32 1.21 -9.96
N PRO A 261 14.18 1.43 -10.98
CA PRO A 261 15.51 0.84 -10.99
C PRO A 261 16.25 1.17 -9.68
N GLY A 262 16.74 0.16 -8.97
CA GLY A 262 17.38 0.31 -7.66
C GLY A 262 16.46 0.09 -6.45
N ASP A 263 15.14 -0.04 -6.64
CA ASP A 263 14.25 -0.44 -5.55
C ASP A 263 14.59 -1.87 -5.11
N THR A 264 14.91 -2.04 -3.82
CA THR A 264 15.26 -3.34 -3.22
C THR A 264 14.15 -4.39 -3.37
N HIS A 265 12.92 -3.94 -3.66
CA HIS A 265 11.71 -4.75 -3.73
C HIS A 265 10.97 -4.58 -5.07
N ALA A 266 11.69 -4.18 -6.13
CA ALA A 266 11.11 -3.82 -7.43
C ALA A 266 10.16 -4.86 -8.04
N TYR A 267 10.22 -6.13 -7.64
CA TYR A 267 9.33 -7.17 -8.13
C TYR A 267 8.46 -7.81 -7.04
N ARG A 268 8.58 -7.41 -5.77
CA ARG A 268 7.71 -7.94 -4.71
C ARG A 268 6.31 -7.37 -4.86
N LEU A 269 5.30 -8.20 -4.63
CA LEU A 269 3.97 -7.68 -4.31
C LEU A 269 4.02 -7.30 -2.84
N LEU A 270 3.79 -6.03 -2.51
CA LEU A 270 3.93 -5.54 -1.14
C LEU A 270 2.69 -4.76 -0.71
N LEU A 271 2.08 -5.21 0.38
CA LEU A 271 0.97 -4.55 1.06
C LEU A 271 1.41 -4.16 2.48
N PHE A 272 0.96 -3.01 2.96
CA PHE A 272 1.23 -2.56 4.33
C PHE A 272 0.00 -1.90 4.92
N GLU A 273 -0.13 -1.95 6.24
CA GLU A 273 -1.19 -1.24 6.93
C GLU A 273 -0.86 0.26 7.02
N LYS A 274 -1.83 1.13 6.75
CA LYS A 274 -1.65 2.59 6.88
C LYS A 274 -1.66 3.08 8.32
N ARG A 275 -1.96 2.19 9.27
CA ARG A 275 -1.99 2.48 10.70
C ARG A 275 -0.62 2.24 11.32
N GLU A 276 -0.18 3.21 12.13
CA GLU A 276 1.05 3.09 12.90
C GLU A 276 0.94 1.96 13.93
N GLY A 277 2.01 1.16 14.03
CA GLY A 277 2.08 -0.09 14.79
C GLY A 277 1.43 -1.30 14.10
N GLY A 278 0.49 -1.07 13.17
CA GLY A 278 -0.35 -2.10 12.57
C GLY A 278 -1.38 -2.66 13.56
N VAL A 279 -2.51 -3.13 13.05
CA VAL A 279 -3.62 -3.74 13.82
C VAL A 279 -3.82 -5.22 13.49
N GLY A 280 -3.01 -5.79 12.59
CA GLY A 280 -2.97 -7.23 12.33
C GLY A 280 -3.74 -7.67 11.08
N VAL A 281 -4.11 -6.72 10.21
CA VAL A 281 -4.76 -7.00 8.92
C VAL A 281 -3.82 -7.78 8.01
N ALA A 282 -2.54 -7.41 7.97
CA ALA A 282 -1.55 -8.10 7.13
C ALA A 282 -1.42 -9.59 7.48
N GLU A 283 -1.32 -9.92 8.77
CA GLU A 283 -1.24 -11.31 9.24
C GLU A 283 -2.54 -12.07 8.97
N ALA A 284 -3.69 -11.40 9.10
CA ALA A 284 -4.98 -11.99 8.80
C ALA A 284 -5.13 -12.28 7.30
N ILE A 285 -4.60 -11.40 6.43
CA ILE A 285 -4.55 -11.64 4.99
C ILE A 285 -3.62 -12.80 4.68
N LEU A 286 -2.42 -12.88 5.28
CA LEU A 286 -1.48 -13.98 5.07
C LEU A 286 -2.16 -15.35 5.28
N ARG A 287 -2.96 -15.49 6.36
CA ARG A 287 -3.72 -16.73 6.65
C ARG A 287 -4.79 -17.08 5.62
N GLN A 288 -5.26 -16.11 4.83
CA GLN A 288 -6.30 -16.29 3.81
C GLN A 288 -5.82 -15.93 2.40
N LEU A 289 -4.51 -15.84 2.20
CA LEU A 289 -3.91 -15.28 0.99
C LEU A 289 -4.32 -16.05 -0.26
N ARG A 290 -4.36 -17.39 -0.18
CA ARG A 290 -4.84 -18.25 -1.27
C ARG A 290 -6.25 -17.89 -1.72
N ARG A 291 -7.15 -17.67 -0.75
CA ARG A 291 -8.54 -17.29 -1.01
C ARG A 291 -8.60 -15.92 -1.68
N LEU A 292 -7.83 -14.96 -1.19
CA LEU A 292 -7.76 -13.63 -1.78
C LEU A 292 -7.24 -13.64 -3.22
N LEU A 293 -6.15 -14.37 -3.50
CA LEU A 293 -5.62 -14.53 -4.86
C LEU A 293 -6.64 -15.16 -5.81
N SER A 294 -7.39 -16.16 -5.34
CA SER A 294 -8.45 -16.82 -6.13
C SER A 294 -9.61 -15.88 -6.44
N ILE A 295 -10.02 -15.06 -5.47
CA ILE A 295 -11.03 -14.02 -5.66
C ILE A 295 -10.53 -12.97 -6.66
N ALA A 296 -9.29 -12.51 -6.53
CA ALA A 296 -8.67 -11.56 -7.45
C ALA A 296 -8.66 -12.08 -8.90
N LEU A 297 -8.26 -13.33 -9.11
CA LEU A 297 -8.28 -13.96 -10.44
C LEU A 297 -9.69 -14.02 -11.03
N THR A 298 -10.67 -14.42 -10.21
CA THR A 298 -12.06 -14.52 -10.63
C THR A 298 -12.60 -13.13 -11.00
N HIS A 299 -12.33 -12.13 -10.16
CA HIS A 299 -12.80 -10.76 -10.33
C HIS A 299 -12.23 -10.08 -11.58
N VAL A 300 -10.91 -10.17 -11.78
CA VAL A 300 -10.26 -9.54 -12.94
C VAL A 300 -10.73 -10.15 -14.27
N ARG A 301 -11.01 -11.46 -14.29
CA ARG A 301 -11.55 -12.16 -15.47
C ARG A 301 -13.02 -11.88 -15.73
N ALA A 302 -13.84 -11.77 -14.69
CA ALA A 302 -15.27 -11.52 -14.81
C ALA A 302 -15.58 -10.07 -15.25
N CYS A 303 -14.65 -9.13 -15.06
CA CYS A 303 -14.84 -7.76 -15.50
C CYS A 303 -14.84 -7.68 -17.04
N GLY A 304 -15.86 -7.07 -17.64
CA GLY A 304 -16.00 -6.95 -19.11
C GLY A 304 -15.16 -5.85 -19.77
N CYS A 305 -14.31 -5.12 -19.05
CA CYS A 305 -13.45 -4.09 -19.66
C CYS A 305 -12.31 -4.70 -20.48
N ALA A 306 -11.82 -3.99 -21.50
CA ALA A 306 -10.65 -4.43 -22.28
C ALA A 306 -9.34 -4.17 -21.52
N ASP A 307 -9.07 -2.90 -21.21
CA ASP A 307 -7.74 -2.46 -20.77
C ASP A 307 -7.59 -2.39 -19.23
N GLY A 308 -8.70 -2.51 -18.50
CA GLY A 308 -8.76 -2.25 -17.06
C GLY A 308 -9.66 -1.05 -16.73
N CYS A 309 -10.21 -1.02 -15.53
CA CYS A 309 -11.10 0.04 -15.09
C CYS A 309 -11.11 0.15 -13.55
N PRO A 310 -11.74 1.21 -12.98
CA PRO A 310 -11.89 1.37 -11.53
C PRO A 310 -12.63 0.22 -10.83
N ARG A 311 -13.42 -0.58 -11.57
CA ARG A 311 -14.08 -1.77 -11.00
C ARG A 311 -13.12 -2.94 -10.80
N CYS A 312 -12.02 -3.03 -11.55
CA CYS A 312 -11.12 -4.18 -11.49
C CYS A 312 -9.71 -3.83 -11.00
N ILE A 313 -8.94 -3.03 -11.74
CA ILE A 313 -7.50 -2.90 -11.51
C ILE A 313 -7.03 -1.48 -11.20
N ALA A 314 -7.88 -0.45 -11.31
CA ALA A 314 -7.51 0.92 -10.96
C ALA A 314 -7.96 1.26 -9.54
N MET A 315 -7.19 2.08 -8.83
CA MET A 315 -7.50 2.59 -7.49
C MET A 315 -7.41 4.12 -7.44
N PRO A 316 -8.28 4.82 -6.68
CA PRO A 316 -8.29 6.29 -6.66
C PRO A 316 -6.98 6.94 -6.16
N ASN A 317 -6.29 6.29 -5.23
CA ASN A 317 -5.12 6.85 -4.53
C ASN A 317 -3.81 6.12 -4.91
N CYS A 318 -3.66 5.75 -6.18
CA CYS A 318 -2.43 5.15 -6.71
C CYS A 318 -1.32 6.21 -6.80
N GLY A 319 -0.15 5.94 -6.21
CA GLY A 319 1.01 6.86 -6.27
C GLY A 319 1.60 7.02 -7.68
N GLU A 320 1.37 6.04 -8.56
CA GLU A 320 1.74 6.07 -9.98
C GLU A 320 0.55 6.45 -10.88
N TYR A 321 -0.51 7.02 -10.30
CA TYR A 321 -1.66 7.58 -11.02
C TYR A 321 -2.41 6.58 -11.92
N ASN A 322 -2.36 5.29 -11.58
CA ASN A 322 -2.89 4.19 -12.40
C ASN A 322 -2.22 4.06 -13.79
N GLU A 323 -1.06 4.70 -13.99
CA GLU A 323 -0.30 4.60 -15.23
C GLU A 323 0.39 3.22 -15.30
N GLY A 324 0.38 2.63 -16.51
CA GLY A 324 1.05 1.35 -16.77
C GLY A 324 0.37 0.10 -16.20
N LEU A 325 -0.89 0.17 -15.74
CA LEU A 325 -1.65 -1.01 -15.33
C LEU A 325 -1.92 -1.95 -16.51
N ASP A 326 -1.84 -3.27 -16.27
CA ASP A 326 -2.13 -4.28 -17.29
C ASP A 326 -3.05 -5.39 -16.73
N LYS A 327 -4.27 -5.42 -17.26
CA LYS A 327 -5.30 -6.40 -16.87
C LYS A 327 -4.94 -7.83 -17.29
N ALA A 328 -4.47 -8.00 -18.52
CA ALA A 328 -4.20 -9.32 -19.09
C ALA A 328 -2.99 -9.96 -18.39
N ALA A 329 -1.98 -9.14 -18.10
CA ALA A 329 -0.82 -9.51 -17.28
C ALA A 329 -1.24 -9.97 -15.89
N ALA A 330 -2.03 -9.17 -15.19
CA ALA A 330 -2.52 -9.53 -13.86
C ALA A 330 -3.27 -10.87 -13.87
N ALA A 331 -4.19 -11.07 -14.82
CA ALA A 331 -4.95 -12.31 -14.93
C ALA A 331 -4.06 -13.53 -15.23
N THR A 332 -3.06 -13.37 -16.10
CA THR A 332 -2.11 -14.42 -16.47
C THR A 332 -1.21 -14.77 -15.29
N ILE A 333 -0.66 -13.78 -14.60
CA ILE A 333 0.20 -13.97 -13.43
C ILE A 333 -0.58 -14.69 -12.33
N LEU A 334 -1.77 -14.18 -11.96
CA LEU A 334 -2.62 -14.81 -10.94
C LEU A 334 -3.02 -16.24 -11.31
N GLN A 335 -3.35 -16.52 -12.57
CA GLN A 335 -3.65 -17.87 -13.01
C GLN A 335 -2.48 -18.83 -12.79
N ARG A 336 -1.27 -18.42 -13.20
CA ARG A 336 -0.08 -19.27 -13.07
C ARG A 336 0.31 -19.49 -11.61
N LEU A 337 0.22 -18.45 -10.78
CA LEU A 337 0.46 -18.55 -9.33
C LEU A 337 -0.47 -19.56 -8.64
N ILE A 338 -1.73 -19.65 -9.06
CA ILE A 338 -2.71 -20.60 -8.52
C ILE A 338 -2.56 -22.00 -9.16
N ALA A 339 -2.13 -22.08 -10.42
CA ALA A 339 -1.99 -23.34 -11.14
C ALA A 339 -0.75 -24.15 -10.73
N SER A 340 0.39 -23.49 -10.48
CA SER A 340 1.63 -24.16 -10.04
C SER A 340 1.43 -24.95 -8.74
N GLU A 341 0.56 -24.48 -7.87
CA GLU A 341 0.17 -25.15 -6.64
C GLU A 341 -0.49 -26.52 -6.84
N LYS A 342 -1.37 -26.65 -7.85
CA LYS A 342 -2.08 -27.91 -8.12
C LYS A 342 -1.13 -29.01 -8.60
N ALA A 343 -0.06 -28.63 -9.30
CA ALA A 343 0.95 -29.57 -9.78
C ALA A 343 1.83 -30.08 -8.62
N GLU A 344 2.26 -29.19 -7.72
CA GLU A 344 3.08 -29.56 -6.55
C GLU A 344 2.30 -30.44 -5.55
N THR A 345 1.04 -30.11 -5.25
CA THR A 345 0.20 -30.96 -4.36
C THR A 345 -0.11 -32.34 -4.96
N SER A 346 -0.26 -32.44 -6.29
CA SER A 346 -0.45 -33.74 -6.96
C SER A 346 0.80 -34.61 -6.94
N ASN A 347 1.99 -34.01 -7.05
CA ASN A 347 3.27 -34.73 -6.96
C ASN A 347 3.56 -35.20 -5.52
N ASP A 348 3.32 -34.36 -4.51
CA ASP A 348 3.47 -34.73 -3.09
C ASP A 348 2.55 -35.90 -2.70
N LEU A 349 1.33 -35.94 -3.24
CA LEU A 349 0.39 -37.05 -3.04
C LEU A 349 0.86 -38.32 -3.78
N HIS A 350 1.45 -38.19 -4.97
CA HIS A 350 2.01 -39.32 -5.70
C HIS A 350 3.25 -39.91 -5.02
N GLU A 351 4.18 -39.09 -4.53
CA GLU A 351 5.36 -39.54 -3.79
C GLU A 351 5.00 -40.17 -2.45
N LYS A 352 4.06 -39.60 -1.69
CA LYS A 352 3.58 -40.21 -0.44
C LYS A 352 2.88 -41.54 -0.67
N ASN A 353 2.11 -41.67 -1.76
CA ASN A 353 1.48 -42.95 -2.12
C ASN A 353 2.51 -43.98 -2.63
N ALA A 354 3.55 -43.57 -3.36
CA ALA A 354 4.65 -44.42 -3.80
C ALA A 354 5.51 -44.93 -2.63
N ALA A 355 5.81 -44.06 -1.66
CA ALA A 355 6.52 -44.44 -0.43
C ALA A 355 5.71 -45.42 0.44
N ALA A 356 4.38 -45.24 0.50
CA ALA A 356 3.46 -46.16 1.20
C ALA A 356 3.28 -47.50 0.49
N THR A 357 3.47 -47.57 -0.84
CA THR A 357 3.48 -48.84 -1.59
C THR A 357 4.82 -49.55 -1.46
N CYS A 358 5.94 -48.82 -1.42
CA CYS A 358 7.27 -49.38 -1.18
C CYS A 358 7.39 -50.05 0.20
N THR A 359 6.90 -49.38 1.26
CA THR A 359 6.92 -49.94 2.63
C THR A 359 6.03 -51.18 2.80
N LYS A 360 4.92 -51.28 2.05
CA LYS A 360 4.08 -52.49 2.01
C LYS A 360 4.76 -53.65 1.27
N ALA A 361 5.52 -53.37 0.21
CA ALA A 361 6.28 -54.40 -0.49
C ALA A 361 7.46 -54.92 0.36
N GLU A 362 8.13 -54.05 1.11
CA GLU A 362 9.23 -54.44 2.02
C GLU A 362 8.74 -55.30 3.20
N THR A 363 7.59 -54.97 3.81
CA THR A 363 6.99 -55.80 4.87
C THR A 363 6.54 -57.17 4.33
N GLN A 364 6.03 -57.23 3.10
CA GLN A 364 5.65 -58.49 2.47
C GLN A 364 6.86 -59.36 2.07
N CYS A 365 7.98 -58.73 1.70
CA CYS A 365 9.25 -59.42 1.45
C CYS A 365 9.87 -59.98 2.75
N GLU A 366 9.77 -59.27 3.86
CA GLU A 366 10.29 -59.72 5.16
C GLU A 366 9.46 -60.89 5.74
N GLU A 367 8.14 -60.83 5.63
CA GLU A 367 7.25 -61.94 6.04
C GLU A 367 7.48 -63.24 5.23
N LEU A 368 7.85 -63.12 3.95
CA LEU A 368 8.20 -64.27 3.12
C LEU A 368 9.61 -64.82 3.42
N ARG A 369 10.49 -63.98 3.95
CA ARG A 369 11.86 -64.36 4.35
C ARG A 369 11.86 -65.13 5.68
N VAL A 370 11.06 -64.68 6.65
CA VAL A 370 10.87 -65.35 7.96
C VAL A 370 10.15 -66.71 7.82
N LYS A 371 9.34 -66.92 6.78
CA LYS A 371 8.70 -68.23 6.51
C LYS A 371 9.59 -69.24 5.79
N ARG A 372 10.79 -68.84 5.36
CA ARG A 372 11.76 -69.68 4.63
C ARG A 372 12.95 -70.12 5.49
N GLU A 373 13.11 -69.54 6.67
CA GLU A 373 13.96 -70.04 7.76
C GLU A 373 13.13 -70.96 8.68
#